data_AF-A0AAV2QB61-F1
#
_entry.id   AF-A0AAV2QB61-F1
#
_cell.length_a   1.000
_cell.length_b   1.000
_cell.length_c   1.000
_cell.angle_alpha   90.00
_cell.angle_beta   90.00
_cell.angle_gamma   90.00
#
_symmetry.space_group_name_H-M   'P 1'
#
loop_
_entity.id
_entity.type
_entity.pdbx_description
1 polymer ?
#
loop_
_entity_poly.entity_id
_entity_poly.type
_entity_poly.pdbx_seq_one_letter_code
_entity_poly.pdbx_strand_id
1 'polypeptide(L)'
;FVCYVDPLDQHLDKCSNKTCIRKCCPKGEIFDEYIGGCALAENETQLWVPNYHIMDMDGPKEGASAPEDLAIVEGLPFCPINKLTLKPIEPYKLEPHNNKEDKFNLLKNGSMHLPFYNTSFDSTQYCMDNFKIDDAKIVTQAVMCFSEDSSSTTCPIIHEILHPIFQIISAIFLAIVMIVYISIPEVYAKVHGKCLVSQSFSLLVTCVFLVIQKWADDGIHNIACKTIASGIHISFLAAFFWLNV
;
A
#
# COMPACT_ATOMS: atom_id res chain seq x y z
N PHE A 1 -26.71 6.78 -24.61
CA PHE A 1 -25.75 5.67 -24.58
C PHE A 1 -24.37 6.28 -24.34
N VAL A 2 -23.83 6.13 -23.13
CA VAL A 2 -22.45 6.54 -22.84
C VAL A 2 -21.59 5.35 -23.21
N CYS A 3 -20.75 5.49 -24.24
CA CYS A 3 -19.76 4.48 -24.58
C CYS A 3 -18.70 4.48 -23.47
N TYR A 4 -18.77 3.50 -22.58
CA TYR A 4 -17.66 3.18 -21.70
C TYR A 4 -16.60 2.47 -22.55
N VAL A 5 -15.44 3.11 -22.71
CA VAL A 5 -14.28 2.50 -23.34
C VAL A 5 -13.41 1.98 -22.21
N ASP A 6 -13.09 0.69 -22.23
CA ASP A 6 -12.24 0.08 -21.22
C ASP A 6 -10.83 0.70 -21.31
N PRO A 7 -10.30 1.28 -20.21
CA PRO A 7 -8.94 1.82 -20.19
C PRO A 7 -7.86 0.80 -20.56
N LEU A 8 -8.07 -0.49 -20.25
CA LEU A 8 -7.15 -1.56 -20.63
C LEU A 8 -7.14 -1.79 -22.14
N ASP A 9 -8.31 -1.84 -22.77
CA ASP A 9 -8.42 -1.97 -24.23
C ASP A 9 -7.77 -0.77 -24.94
N GLN A 10 -8.00 0.45 -24.41
CA GLN A 10 -7.35 1.65 -24.94
C GLN A 10 -5.82 1.60 -24.80
N HIS A 11 -5.31 1.04 -23.71
CA HIS A 11 -3.88 0.82 -23.52
C HIS A 11 -3.34 -0.19 -24.54
N LEU A 12 -3.98 -1.34 -24.69
CA LEU A 12 -3.58 -2.39 -25.64
C LEU A 12 -3.55 -1.88 -27.08
N ASP A 13 -4.54 -1.07 -27.47
CA ASP A 13 -4.60 -0.43 -28.79
C ASP A 13 -3.43 0.54 -29.01
N LYS A 14 -3.11 1.38 -28.01
CA LYS A 14 -1.97 2.31 -28.09
C LYS A 14 -0.62 1.60 -28.14
N CYS A 15 -0.53 0.44 -27.50
CA CYS A 15 0.67 -0.37 -27.36
C CYS A 15 0.85 -1.42 -28.45
N SER A 16 -0.14 -1.59 -29.33
CA SER A 16 -0.09 -2.58 -30.41
C SER A 16 1.11 -2.32 -31.34
N ASN A 17 1.96 -3.35 -31.50
CA ASN A 17 3.20 -3.32 -32.26
C ASN A 17 4.21 -2.22 -31.86
N LYS A 18 4.13 -1.71 -30.63
CA LYS A 18 5.04 -0.68 -30.10
C LYS A 18 5.64 -1.14 -28.79
N THR A 19 6.80 -0.60 -28.45
CA THR A 19 7.32 -0.74 -27.08
C THR A 19 6.59 0.24 -26.19
N CYS A 20 5.85 -0.28 -25.20
CA CYS A 20 5.09 0.56 -24.30
C CYS A 20 5.74 0.71 -22.94
N ILE A 21 5.66 1.92 -22.40
CA ILE A 21 5.98 2.23 -21.00
C ILE A 21 4.85 3.07 -20.43
N ARG A 22 4.66 2.99 -19.11
CA ARG A 22 3.60 3.74 -18.44
C ARG A 22 4.18 4.77 -17.48
N LYS A 23 3.75 6.01 -17.67
CA LYS A 23 3.97 7.13 -16.76
C LYS A 23 2.80 7.26 -15.79
N CYS A 24 3.04 7.44 -14.50
CA CYS A 24 1.93 7.51 -13.53
C CYS A 24 1.07 8.76 -13.71
N CYS A 25 1.69 9.93 -13.84
CA CYS A 25 1.01 11.21 -14.01
C CYS A 25 0.97 11.67 -15.48
N PRO A 26 0.01 12.54 -15.85
CA PRO A 26 -0.03 13.19 -17.14
C PRO A 26 1.28 13.89 -17.55
N LYS A 27 1.38 14.25 -18.83
CA LYS A 27 2.50 15.04 -19.35
C LYS A 27 2.61 16.39 -18.64
N GLY A 28 3.81 16.75 -18.23
CA GLY A 28 4.09 18.00 -17.50
C GLY A 28 3.85 17.91 -15.99
N GLU A 29 3.36 16.77 -15.49
CA GLU A 29 3.07 16.57 -14.07
C GLU A 29 4.01 15.54 -13.44
N ILE A 30 4.18 15.64 -12.12
CA ILE A 30 4.88 14.69 -11.25
C ILE A 30 3.96 14.31 -10.09
N PHE A 31 4.27 13.23 -9.38
CA PHE A 31 3.48 12.84 -8.20
C PHE A 31 3.93 13.64 -6.99
N ASP A 32 3.00 14.32 -6.31
CA ASP A 32 3.24 15.07 -5.09
C ASP A 32 2.73 14.26 -3.88
N GLU A 33 3.64 13.83 -3.00
CA GLU A 33 3.29 13.01 -1.84
C GLU A 33 2.50 13.80 -0.77
N TYR A 34 2.66 15.11 -0.71
CA TYR A 34 1.94 15.95 0.25
C TYR A 34 0.47 16.10 -0.13
N ILE A 35 0.20 16.27 -1.43
CA ILE A 35 -1.16 16.35 -1.98
C ILE A 35 -1.77 14.94 -2.14
N GLY A 36 -0.93 13.92 -2.33
CA GLY A 36 -1.37 12.55 -2.62
C GLY A 36 -1.89 12.39 -4.05
N GLY A 37 -1.32 13.13 -5.02
CA GLY A 37 -1.79 13.13 -6.40
C GLY A 37 -0.83 13.80 -7.37
N CYS A 38 -1.22 13.88 -8.63
CA CYS A 38 -0.40 14.51 -9.67
C CYS A 38 -0.50 16.04 -9.59
N ALA A 39 0.65 16.70 -9.71
CA ALA A 39 0.78 18.15 -9.71
C ALA A 39 1.73 18.59 -10.82
N LEU A 40 1.54 19.81 -11.34
CA LEU A 40 2.41 20.39 -12.37
C LEU A 40 3.85 20.50 -11.85
N ALA A 41 4.79 20.08 -12.69
CA ALA A 41 6.21 20.29 -12.42
C ALA A 41 6.53 21.79 -12.46
N GLU A 42 7.35 22.25 -11.51
CA GLU A 42 7.82 23.64 -11.45
C GLU A 42 8.85 23.93 -12.56
N ASN A 43 9.63 22.92 -12.96
CA ASN A 43 10.64 23.02 -14.01
C ASN A 43 10.73 21.72 -14.82
N GLU A 44 11.18 21.81 -16.08
CA GLU A 44 11.36 20.63 -16.95
C GLU A 44 12.35 19.60 -16.39
N THR A 45 13.31 20.02 -15.58
CA THR A 45 14.28 19.13 -14.92
C THR A 45 13.66 18.19 -13.89
N GLN A 46 12.44 18.51 -13.42
CA GLN A 46 11.71 17.67 -12.48
C GLN A 46 10.95 16.55 -13.20
N LEU A 47 10.73 16.66 -14.51
CA LEU A 47 9.99 15.68 -15.28
C LEU A 47 10.76 14.37 -15.37
N TRP A 48 10.01 13.27 -15.28
CA TRP A 48 10.58 11.94 -15.42
C TRP A 48 11.05 11.68 -16.85
N VAL A 49 12.27 11.16 -16.98
CA VAL A 49 12.87 10.71 -18.25
C VAL A 49 13.23 9.23 -18.10
N PRO A 50 12.75 8.35 -19.01
CA PRO A 50 13.02 6.92 -18.91
C PRO A 50 14.49 6.61 -19.16
N ASN A 51 15.11 5.86 -18.24
CA ASN A 51 16.46 5.33 -18.39
C ASN A 51 16.40 3.81 -18.65
N TYR A 52 16.87 3.39 -19.84
CA TYR A 52 16.74 2.02 -20.30
C TYR A 52 17.98 1.18 -19.98
N HIS A 53 17.73 -0.08 -19.62
CA HIS A 53 18.74 -1.07 -19.27
C HIS A 53 18.71 -2.25 -20.24
N ILE A 54 19.88 -2.84 -20.48
CA ILE A 54 20.05 -4.07 -21.25
C ILE A 54 20.30 -5.20 -20.26
N MET A 55 19.56 -6.31 -20.39
CA MET A 55 19.84 -7.52 -19.63
C MET A 55 21.04 -8.25 -20.23
N ASP A 56 22.17 -8.21 -19.53
CA ASP A 56 23.36 -9.00 -19.83
C ASP A 56 23.48 -10.21 -18.89
N MET A 57 24.41 -11.13 -19.17
CA MET A 57 24.71 -12.28 -18.29
C MET A 57 25.16 -11.86 -16.88
N ASP A 58 25.72 -10.66 -16.73
CA ASP A 58 26.16 -10.08 -15.44
C ASP A 58 25.05 -9.26 -14.75
N GLY A 59 23.86 -9.17 -15.34
CA GLY A 59 22.73 -8.36 -14.86
C GLY A 59 22.41 -7.15 -15.74
N PRO A 60 21.44 -6.31 -15.33
CA PRO A 60 21.03 -5.14 -16.11
C PRO A 60 22.13 -4.07 -16.13
N LYS A 61 22.58 -3.67 -17.34
CA LYS A 61 23.54 -2.58 -17.54
C LYS A 61 22.88 -1.36 -18.14
N GLU A 62 23.30 -0.18 -17.69
CA GLU A 62 22.92 1.11 -18.27
C GLU A 62 23.47 1.24 -19.70
N GLY A 63 22.77 1.96 -20.57
CA GLY A 63 23.24 2.29 -21.92
C GLY A 63 22.36 1.78 -23.07
N ALA A 64 21.13 1.34 -22.81
CA ALA A 64 20.17 1.18 -23.89
C ALA A 64 19.67 2.54 -24.36
N SER A 65 19.68 2.77 -25.68
CA SER A 65 18.93 3.88 -26.28
C SER A 65 17.43 3.61 -26.22
N ALA A 66 16.65 4.69 -26.23
CA ALA A 66 15.20 4.61 -26.35
C ALA A 66 14.80 3.74 -27.58
N PRO A 67 13.77 2.89 -27.46
CA PRO A 67 13.22 2.16 -28.59
C PRO A 67 12.72 3.10 -29.69
N GLU A 68 12.89 2.72 -30.95
CA GLU A 68 12.42 3.53 -32.10
C GLU A 68 10.89 3.66 -32.11
N ASP A 69 10.18 2.59 -31.74
CA ASP A 69 8.71 2.52 -31.69
C ASP A 69 8.17 2.68 -30.26
N LEU A 70 8.63 3.70 -29.54
CA LEU A 70 8.20 3.94 -28.16
C LEU A 70 6.81 4.59 -28.08
N ALA A 71 5.92 4.02 -27.27
CA ALA A 71 4.66 4.62 -26.84
C ALA A 71 4.65 4.81 -25.31
N ILE A 72 4.44 6.06 -24.87
CA ILE A 72 4.26 6.39 -23.45
C ILE A 72 2.76 6.52 -23.19
N VAL A 73 2.24 5.62 -22.38
CA VAL A 73 0.86 5.70 -21.86
C VAL A 73 0.88 6.35 -20.48
N GLU A 74 -0.22 6.99 -20.10
CA GLU A 74 -0.35 7.76 -18.86
C GLU A 74 -1.38 7.08 -17.96
N GLY A 75 -1.16 7.13 -16.65
CA GLY A 75 -2.07 6.65 -15.62
C GLY A 75 -1.45 5.61 -14.67
N LEU A 76 -2.23 5.27 -13.63
CA LEU A 76 -1.87 4.23 -12.67
C LEU A 76 -1.89 2.83 -13.31
N PRO A 77 -1.18 1.84 -12.73
CA PRO A 77 -1.19 0.47 -13.23
C PRO A 77 -2.58 -0.16 -13.12
N PHE A 78 -2.86 -1.14 -13.97
CA PHE A 78 -4.08 -1.94 -13.91
C PHE A 78 -3.89 -3.07 -12.90
N CYS A 79 -4.32 -2.83 -11.67
CA CYS A 79 -4.29 -3.85 -10.64
C CYS A 79 -5.46 -4.82 -10.80
N PRO A 80 -5.20 -6.15 -10.90
CA PRO A 80 -6.28 -7.11 -10.97
C PRO A 80 -7.03 -7.18 -9.63
N ILE A 81 -8.24 -7.70 -9.66
CA ILE A 81 -9.02 -7.97 -8.46
C ILE A 81 -8.45 -9.23 -7.81
N ASN A 82 -8.18 -9.16 -6.51
CA ASN A 82 -7.81 -10.34 -5.75
C ASN A 82 -9.02 -11.28 -5.70
N LYS A 83 -8.88 -12.47 -6.29
CA LYS A 83 -9.99 -13.46 -6.40
C LYS A 83 -10.47 -13.98 -5.05
N LEU A 84 -9.61 -13.93 -4.03
CA LEU A 84 -9.92 -14.42 -2.69
C LEU A 84 -10.73 -13.40 -1.89
N THR A 85 -10.32 -12.13 -1.92
CA THR A 85 -10.97 -11.06 -1.14
C THR A 85 -12.03 -10.30 -1.93
N LEU A 86 -12.10 -10.51 -3.25
CA LEU A 86 -12.95 -9.77 -4.17
C LEU A 86 -12.72 -8.25 -4.12
N LYS A 87 -11.57 -7.81 -3.59
CA LYS A 87 -11.13 -6.42 -3.54
C LYS A 87 -10.09 -6.14 -4.64
N PRO A 88 -10.02 -4.91 -5.18
CA PRO A 88 -8.91 -4.49 -6.03
C PRO A 88 -7.59 -4.65 -5.27
N ILE A 89 -6.56 -5.20 -5.93
CA ILE A 89 -5.21 -5.20 -5.35
C ILE A 89 -4.74 -3.75 -5.26
N GLU A 90 -4.27 -3.35 -4.08
CA GLU A 90 -3.75 -2.01 -3.88
C GLU A 90 -2.42 -1.83 -4.62
N PRO A 91 -2.23 -0.68 -5.30
CA PRO A 91 -0.96 -0.38 -5.94
C PRO A 91 0.12 -0.17 -4.88
N TYR A 92 1.24 -0.88 -5.03
CA TYR A 92 2.40 -0.76 -4.17
C TYR A 92 3.43 0.20 -4.78
N LYS A 93 3.89 1.15 -3.96
CA LYS A 93 4.94 2.12 -4.32
C LYS A 93 6.32 1.54 -3.95
N LEU A 94 7.18 1.37 -4.96
CA LEU A 94 8.56 0.90 -4.80
C LEU A 94 9.47 2.05 -4.36
N GLU A 95 10.25 1.84 -3.29
CA GLU A 95 11.16 2.83 -2.72
C GLU A 95 12.64 2.43 -2.89
N PRO A 96 13.21 2.44 -4.12
CA PRO A 96 14.56 1.92 -4.39
C PRO A 96 15.69 2.65 -3.65
N HIS A 97 15.43 3.88 -3.20
CA HIS A 97 16.37 4.68 -2.41
C HIS A 97 16.44 4.26 -0.94
N ASN A 98 15.35 3.67 -0.41
CA ASN A 98 15.22 3.28 0.98
C ASN A 98 15.38 1.76 1.15
N ASN A 99 14.82 0.99 0.23
CA ASN A 99 14.85 -0.46 0.21
C ASN A 99 15.62 -0.99 -1.01
N LYS A 100 16.59 -1.89 -0.78
CA LYS A 100 17.36 -2.53 -1.87
C LYS A 100 16.53 -3.55 -2.66
N GLU A 101 15.50 -4.13 -2.03
CA GLU A 101 14.61 -5.11 -2.65
C GLU A 101 13.70 -4.44 -3.70
N ASP A 102 13.40 -3.16 -3.51
CA ASP A 102 12.56 -2.34 -4.39
C ASP A 102 13.31 -1.76 -5.59
N LYS A 103 14.59 -2.13 -5.78
CA LYS A 103 15.33 -1.72 -6.96
C LYS A 103 14.66 -2.28 -8.21
N PHE A 104 14.43 -1.41 -9.18
CA PHE A 104 13.85 -1.76 -10.47
C PHE A 104 14.69 -1.20 -11.61
N ASN A 105 14.62 -1.87 -12.76
CA ASN A 105 15.26 -1.42 -13.99
C ASN A 105 14.24 -1.46 -15.13
N LEU A 106 14.14 -0.38 -15.88
CA LEU A 106 13.32 -0.34 -17.09
C LEU A 106 14.11 -0.98 -18.24
N LEU A 107 13.59 -2.05 -18.82
CA LEU A 107 14.22 -2.76 -19.93
C LEU A 107 13.86 -2.11 -21.28
N LYS A 108 14.72 -2.31 -22.29
CA LYS A 108 14.49 -1.81 -23.65
C LYS A 108 13.20 -2.35 -24.29
N ASN A 109 12.70 -3.51 -23.86
CA ASN A 109 11.43 -4.06 -24.35
C ASN A 109 10.19 -3.41 -23.69
N GLY A 110 10.37 -2.42 -22.80
CA GLY A 110 9.28 -1.74 -22.09
C GLY A 110 8.85 -2.45 -20.80
N SER A 111 9.44 -3.58 -20.45
CA SER A 111 9.15 -4.27 -19.19
C SER A 111 9.95 -3.66 -18.03
N MET A 112 9.36 -3.66 -16.83
CA MET A 112 10.07 -3.31 -15.60
C MET A 112 10.61 -4.59 -14.95
N HIS A 113 11.92 -4.66 -14.71
CA HIS A 113 12.56 -5.80 -14.07
C HIS A 113 12.94 -5.51 -12.62
N LEU A 114 12.53 -6.39 -11.70
CA LEU A 114 12.95 -6.39 -10.29
C LEU A 114 14.08 -7.41 -10.10
N PRO A 115 15.34 -6.97 -9.90
CA PRO A 115 16.48 -7.89 -9.75
C PRO A 115 16.37 -8.79 -8.51
N PHE A 116 15.76 -8.32 -7.43
CA PHE A 116 15.62 -9.08 -6.20
C PHE A 116 14.74 -10.33 -6.38
N TYR A 117 13.61 -10.18 -7.08
CA TYR A 117 12.69 -11.28 -7.38
C TYR A 117 12.99 -11.98 -8.72
N ASN A 118 13.99 -11.49 -9.46
CA ASN A 118 14.33 -11.93 -10.81
C ASN A 118 13.09 -12.05 -11.73
N THR A 119 12.19 -11.08 -11.64
CA THR A 119 10.88 -11.10 -12.33
C THR A 119 10.68 -9.80 -13.09
N SER A 120 10.04 -9.88 -14.26
CA SER A 120 9.73 -8.72 -15.11
C SER A 120 8.23 -8.53 -15.27
N PHE A 121 7.79 -7.28 -15.24
CA PHE A 121 6.39 -6.85 -15.33
C PHE A 121 6.16 -6.03 -16.59
N ASP A 122 4.99 -6.21 -17.21
CA ASP A 122 4.61 -5.46 -18.41
C ASP A 122 4.05 -4.07 -18.04
N SER A 123 4.01 -3.17 -19.02
CA SER A 123 3.52 -1.79 -18.94
C SER A 123 2.04 -1.65 -18.53
N THR A 124 1.33 -2.76 -18.40
CA THR A 124 -0.01 -2.84 -17.79
C THR A 124 0.02 -2.85 -16.27
N GLN A 125 1.07 -3.43 -15.66
CA GLN A 125 1.13 -3.76 -14.23
C GLN A 125 1.98 -2.78 -13.42
N TYR A 126 2.68 -1.87 -14.07
CA TYR A 126 3.47 -0.83 -13.43
C TYR A 126 3.23 0.54 -14.06
N CYS A 127 3.55 1.60 -13.33
CA CYS A 127 3.82 2.93 -13.87
C CYS A 127 5.08 3.49 -13.19
N MET A 128 5.79 4.41 -13.86
CA MET A 128 6.97 5.09 -13.31
C MET A 128 6.78 6.60 -13.37
N ASP A 129 7.28 7.30 -12.37
CA ASP A 129 7.31 8.76 -12.38
C ASP A 129 8.34 9.31 -11.40
N ASN A 130 8.51 10.64 -11.43
CA ASN A 130 9.19 11.37 -10.39
C ASN A 130 8.20 11.73 -9.28
N PHE A 131 8.63 11.52 -8.04
CA PHE A 131 7.86 11.76 -6.83
C PHE A 131 8.52 12.89 -6.03
N LYS A 132 7.76 13.94 -5.76
CA LYS A 132 8.13 15.02 -4.85
C LYS A 132 7.80 14.57 -3.42
N ILE A 133 8.83 14.16 -2.69
CA ILE A 133 8.73 13.75 -1.28
C ILE A 133 8.68 15.01 -0.40
N ASP A 134 9.59 15.95 -0.67
CA ASP A 134 9.73 17.25 -0.01
C ASP A 134 10.06 18.31 -1.07
N ASP A 135 9.98 19.60 -0.73
CA ASP A 135 10.27 20.73 -1.66
C ASP A 135 11.63 20.66 -2.36
N ALA A 136 12.61 19.96 -1.77
CA ALA A 136 13.94 19.82 -2.34
C ALA A 136 14.25 18.41 -2.88
N LYS A 137 13.38 17.42 -2.67
CA LYS A 137 13.70 16.01 -2.93
C LYS A 137 12.71 15.40 -3.91
N ILE A 138 13.19 15.23 -5.13
CA ILE A 138 12.49 14.53 -6.21
C ILE A 138 13.26 13.25 -6.52
N VAL A 139 12.55 12.13 -6.50
CA VAL A 139 13.13 10.81 -6.76
C VAL A 139 12.26 10.03 -7.74
N THR A 140 12.88 9.25 -8.60
CA THR A 140 12.14 8.35 -9.49
C THR A 140 11.68 7.12 -8.70
N GLN A 141 10.38 6.87 -8.73
CA GLN A 141 9.76 5.69 -8.12
C GLN A 141 8.82 5.03 -9.12
N ALA A 142 8.49 3.78 -8.83
CA ALA A 142 7.56 2.99 -9.62
C ALA A 142 6.42 2.54 -8.73
N VAL A 143 5.22 2.51 -9.30
CA VAL A 143 4.03 1.97 -8.65
C VAL A 143 3.62 0.73 -9.42
N MET A 144 3.41 -0.38 -8.74
CA MET A 144 3.05 -1.64 -9.37
C MET A 144 2.06 -2.44 -8.55
N CYS A 145 1.44 -3.42 -9.18
CA CYS A 145 0.53 -4.34 -8.51
C CYS A 145 1.22 -5.70 -8.37
N PHE A 146 1.41 -6.18 -7.14
CA PHE A 146 1.88 -7.55 -6.92
C PHE A 146 0.69 -8.50 -7.11
N SER A 147 0.70 -9.30 -8.19
CA SER A 147 -0.18 -10.46 -8.26
C SER A 147 0.37 -11.50 -7.29
N GLU A 148 -0.46 -12.01 -6.37
CA GLU A 148 -0.07 -13.00 -5.35
C GLU A 148 0.36 -14.37 -5.94
N ASP A 149 0.45 -14.50 -7.26
CA ASP A 149 0.72 -15.76 -7.94
C ASP A 149 2.17 -16.27 -7.75
N SER A 150 3.12 -15.45 -7.29
CA SER A 150 4.54 -15.84 -7.39
C SER A 150 5.36 -16.01 -6.10
N SER A 151 5.06 -15.40 -4.94
CA SER A 151 5.93 -15.63 -3.76
C SER A 151 5.48 -14.93 -2.49
N SER A 152 4.77 -15.63 -1.60
CA SER A 152 5.14 -15.69 -0.18
C SER A 152 4.34 -16.81 0.51
N THR A 153 5.05 -17.65 1.26
CA THR A 153 4.56 -18.85 1.96
C THR A 153 3.63 -18.54 3.15
N THR A 154 3.10 -17.32 3.25
CA THR A 154 2.16 -16.92 4.30
C THR A 154 0.80 -16.75 3.67
N CYS A 155 -0.12 -17.68 3.92
CA CYS A 155 -1.48 -17.62 3.38
C CYS A 155 -2.09 -16.22 3.64
N PRO A 156 -2.38 -15.42 2.60
CA PRO A 156 -3.01 -14.09 2.77
C PRO A 156 -4.36 -14.19 3.47
N ILE A 157 -5.02 -15.36 3.37
CA ILE A 157 -6.21 -15.78 4.14
C ILE A 157 -6.04 -15.51 5.65
N ILE A 158 -4.87 -15.81 6.22
CA ILE A 158 -4.65 -15.72 7.67
C ILE A 158 -4.58 -14.25 8.11
N HIS A 159 -3.84 -13.43 7.38
CA HIS A 159 -3.62 -12.05 7.80
C HIS A 159 -4.85 -11.18 7.53
N GLU A 160 -5.49 -11.36 6.37
CA GLU A 160 -6.56 -10.45 5.94
C GLU A 160 -7.95 -10.86 6.43
N ILE A 161 -8.23 -12.16 6.56
CA ILE A 161 -9.57 -12.66 6.94
C ILE A 161 -9.59 -13.13 8.38
N LEU A 162 -8.60 -13.94 8.78
CA LEU A 162 -8.63 -14.58 10.09
C LEU A 162 -8.35 -13.58 11.22
N HIS A 163 -7.42 -12.63 11.01
CA HIS A 163 -7.12 -11.60 12.00
C HIS A 163 -8.31 -10.71 12.37
N PRO A 164 -9.08 -10.09 11.44
CA PRO A 164 -10.24 -9.30 11.83
C PRO A 164 -11.34 -10.15 12.49
N ILE A 165 -11.53 -11.40 12.06
CA ILE A 165 -12.51 -12.31 12.70
C ILE A 165 -12.13 -12.56 14.16
N PHE A 166 -10.88 -12.96 14.44
CA PHE A 166 -10.43 -13.17 15.82
C PHE A 166 -10.50 -11.90 16.66
N GLN A 167 -10.21 -10.75 16.06
CA GLN A 167 -10.30 -9.46 16.74
C GLN A 167 -11.74 -9.09 17.12
N ILE A 168 -12.72 -9.35 16.24
CA ILE A 168 -14.15 -9.13 16.53
C ILE A 168 -14.63 -10.10 17.60
N ILE A 169 -14.28 -11.39 17.48
CA ILE A 169 -14.64 -12.41 18.47
C ILE A 169 -14.08 -12.01 19.85
N SER A 170 -12.80 -11.62 19.92
CA SER A 170 -12.16 -11.15 21.14
C SER A 170 -12.88 -9.93 21.74
N ALA A 171 -13.23 -8.93 20.91
CA ALA A 171 -13.97 -7.76 21.36
C ALA A 171 -15.35 -8.11 21.94
N ILE A 172 -16.09 -9.06 21.33
CA ILE A 172 -17.38 -9.53 21.86
C ILE A 172 -17.19 -10.19 23.23
N PHE A 173 -16.20 -11.09 23.36
CA PHE A 173 -15.93 -11.74 24.65
C PHE A 173 -15.53 -10.72 25.73
N LEU A 174 -14.69 -9.74 25.41
CA LEU A 174 -14.30 -8.67 26.34
C LEU A 174 -15.50 -7.82 26.77
N ALA A 175 -16.41 -7.51 25.85
CA ALA A 175 -17.64 -6.77 26.17
C ALA A 175 -18.56 -7.57 27.10
N ILE A 176 -18.72 -8.87 26.85
CA ILE A 176 -19.51 -9.76 27.73
C ILE A 176 -18.90 -9.81 29.14
N VAL A 177 -17.58 -10.00 29.23
CA VAL A 177 -16.86 -9.99 30.52
C VAL A 177 -17.08 -8.67 31.24
N MET A 178 -16.92 -7.54 30.55
CA MET A 178 -17.14 -6.22 31.13
C MET A 178 -18.58 -6.08 31.69
N ILE A 179 -19.60 -6.48 30.92
CA ILE A 179 -21.01 -6.39 31.33
C ILE A 179 -21.29 -7.26 32.56
N VAL A 180 -20.82 -8.51 32.56
CA VAL A 180 -21.03 -9.44 33.69
C VAL A 180 -20.40 -8.90 34.96
N TYR A 181 -19.16 -8.42 34.89
CA TYR A 181 -18.44 -7.90 36.07
C TYR A 181 -19.02 -6.59 36.60
N ILE A 182 -19.61 -5.74 35.75
CA ILE A 182 -20.33 -4.53 36.18
C ILE A 182 -21.68 -4.89 36.80
N SER A 183 -22.36 -5.92 36.28
CA SER A 183 -23.71 -6.32 36.73
C SER A 183 -23.72 -7.03 38.09
N ILE A 184 -22.58 -7.59 38.53
CA ILE A 184 -22.45 -8.26 39.82
C ILE A 184 -21.76 -7.31 40.83
N PRO A 185 -22.55 -6.55 41.63
CA PRO A 185 -22.00 -5.54 42.55
C PRO A 185 -21.05 -6.12 43.60
N GLU A 186 -21.23 -7.39 43.99
CA GLU A 186 -20.35 -8.10 44.93
C GLU A 186 -18.93 -8.33 44.39
N VAL A 187 -18.79 -8.48 43.07
CA VAL A 187 -17.51 -8.71 42.40
C VAL A 187 -16.87 -7.37 42.00
N TYR A 188 -17.68 -6.41 41.56
CA TYR A 188 -17.24 -5.04 41.27
C TYR A 188 -16.68 -4.32 42.51
N ALA A 189 -17.21 -4.60 43.70
CA ALA A 189 -16.72 -4.02 44.93
C ALA A 189 -15.28 -4.46 45.28
N LYS A 190 -14.83 -5.61 44.78
CA LYS A 190 -13.47 -6.13 45.02
C LYS A 190 -12.48 -5.46 44.08
N VAL A 191 -11.29 -5.13 44.59
CA VAL A 191 -10.19 -4.52 43.82
C VAL A 191 -9.88 -5.33 42.56
N HIS A 192 -9.88 -6.66 42.68
CA HIS A 192 -9.66 -7.57 41.55
C HIS A 192 -10.71 -7.41 40.42
N GLY A 193 -11.98 -7.18 40.76
CA GLY A 193 -13.03 -6.94 39.77
C GLY A 193 -12.87 -5.59 39.05
N LYS A 194 -12.42 -4.55 39.76
CA LYS A 194 -12.16 -3.22 39.18
C LYS A 194 -10.99 -3.25 38.20
N CYS A 195 -9.90 -3.94 38.54
CA CYS A 195 -8.75 -4.09 37.64
C CYS A 195 -9.16 -4.80 36.34
N LEU A 196 -9.93 -5.90 36.44
CA LEU A 196 -10.38 -6.65 35.27
C LEU A 196 -11.32 -5.85 34.35
N VAL A 197 -12.25 -5.07 34.92
CA VAL A 197 -13.15 -4.20 34.15
C VAL A 197 -12.35 -3.11 33.43
N SER A 198 -11.40 -2.47 34.11
CA SER A 198 -10.58 -1.40 33.52
C SER A 198 -9.65 -1.93 32.42
N GLN A 199 -9.08 -3.13 32.62
CA GLN A 199 -8.30 -3.83 31.61
C GLN A 199 -9.16 -4.15 30.38
N SER A 200 -10.34 -4.73 30.60
CA SER A 200 -11.25 -5.13 29.52
C SER A 200 -11.72 -3.91 28.73
N PHE A 201 -11.99 -2.78 29.40
CA PHE A 201 -12.29 -1.51 28.74
C PHE A 201 -11.13 -1.01 27.88
N SER A 202 -9.90 -1.02 28.41
CA SER A 202 -8.70 -0.59 27.67
C SER A 202 -8.49 -1.43 26.41
N LEU A 203 -8.69 -2.75 26.50
CA LEU A 203 -8.58 -3.65 25.35
C LEU A 203 -9.72 -3.46 24.33
N LEU A 204 -10.94 -3.16 24.78
CA LEU A 204 -12.05 -2.81 23.88
C LEU A 204 -11.76 -1.54 23.09
N VAL A 205 -11.22 -0.51 23.74
CA VAL A 205 -10.81 0.74 23.09
C VAL A 205 -9.74 0.48 22.01
N THR A 206 -8.75 -0.36 22.32
CA THR A 206 -7.76 -0.82 21.32
C THR A 206 -8.41 -1.53 20.14
N CYS A 207 -9.35 -2.47 20.39
CA CYS A 207 -10.06 -3.17 19.34
C CYS A 207 -10.82 -2.21 18.41
N VAL A 208 -11.46 -1.18 18.97
CA VAL A 208 -12.18 -0.14 18.21
C VAL A 208 -11.22 0.66 17.33
N PHE A 209 -10.10 1.14 17.88
CA PHE A 209 -9.11 1.88 17.08
C PHE A 209 -8.51 1.05 15.94
N LEU A 210 -8.25 -0.23 16.18
CA LEU A 210 -7.76 -1.15 15.13
C LEU A 210 -8.81 -1.40 14.05
N VAL A 211 -10.11 -1.45 14.38
CA VAL A 211 -11.19 -1.52 13.38
C VAL A 211 -11.22 -0.24 12.57
N ILE A 212 -11.16 0.93 13.22
CA ILE A 212 -11.13 2.23 12.52
C ILE A 212 -9.95 2.29 11.53
N GLN A 213 -8.76 1.84 11.95
CA GLN A 213 -7.58 1.80 11.08
C GLN A 213 -7.79 0.92 9.85
N LYS A 214 -8.42 -0.25 10.01
CA LYS A 214 -8.68 -1.19 8.91
C LYS A 214 -9.77 -0.73 7.93
N TRP A 215 -10.68 0.13 8.37
CA TRP A 215 -11.79 0.62 7.53
C TRP A 215 -11.47 1.90 6.80
N ALA A 216 -10.41 2.60 7.23
CA ALA A 216 -10.01 3.85 6.63
C ALA A 216 -8.91 3.60 5.59
N ASP A 217 -9.28 2.84 4.54
CA ASP A 217 -8.41 2.47 3.40
C ASP A 217 -8.03 3.69 2.53
N ASP A 218 -8.89 4.72 2.40
CA ASP A 218 -8.76 5.67 1.28
C ASP A 218 -8.43 7.13 1.66
N GLY A 219 -7.53 7.35 2.62
CA GLY A 219 -6.95 8.70 2.81
C GLY A 219 -7.00 9.23 4.24
N ILE A 220 -6.50 8.45 5.19
CA ILE A 220 -6.21 8.99 6.52
C ILE A 220 -5.04 9.98 6.38
N HIS A 221 -5.33 11.26 6.59
CA HIS A 221 -4.29 12.29 6.72
C HIS A 221 -3.26 11.87 7.80
N ASN A 222 -1.97 12.08 7.56
CA ASN A 222 -0.87 11.64 8.43
C ASN A 222 -1.09 11.90 9.94
N ILE A 223 -1.77 13.01 10.27
CA ILE A 223 -2.14 13.36 11.65
C ILE A 223 -3.11 12.34 12.26
N ALA A 224 -4.17 11.97 11.55
CA ALA A 224 -5.17 11.02 12.04
C ALA A 224 -4.56 9.62 12.23
N CYS A 225 -3.69 9.17 11.32
CA CYS A 225 -2.95 7.92 11.46
C CYS A 225 -2.10 7.92 12.75
N LYS A 226 -1.36 9.01 12.98
CA LYS A 226 -0.54 9.18 14.19
C LYS A 226 -1.37 9.19 15.47
N THR A 227 -2.56 9.81 15.45
CA THR A 227 -3.46 9.83 16.63
C THR A 227 -4.03 8.44 16.93
N ILE A 228 -4.44 7.68 15.92
CA ILE A 228 -4.96 6.31 16.09
C ILE A 228 -3.85 5.40 16.64
N ALA A 229 -2.65 5.47 16.06
CA ALA A 229 -1.49 4.72 16.51
C ALA A 229 -1.13 5.05 17.98
N SER A 230 -1.15 6.33 18.34
CA SER A 230 -0.92 6.76 19.72
C SER A 230 -2.02 6.26 20.67
N GLY A 231 -3.29 6.31 20.27
CA GLY A 231 -4.42 5.80 21.05
C GLY A 231 -4.33 4.30 21.32
N ILE A 232 -3.95 3.52 20.31
CA ILE A 232 -3.68 2.07 20.44
C ILE A 232 -2.56 1.84 21.47
N HIS A 233 -1.44 2.56 21.33
CA HIS A 233 -0.27 2.39 22.20
C HIS A 233 -0.59 2.70 23.67
N ILE A 234 -1.25 3.83 23.92
CA ILE A 234 -1.64 4.24 25.29
C ILE A 234 -2.62 3.22 25.90
N SER A 235 -3.58 2.73 25.11
CA SER A 235 -4.57 1.75 25.57
C SER A 235 -3.94 0.40 25.93
N PHE A 236 -2.96 -0.05 25.16
CA PHE A 236 -2.16 -1.24 25.50
C PHE A 236 -1.37 -1.05 26.78
N LEU A 237 -0.65 0.07 26.94
CA LEU A 237 0.09 0.37 28.16
C LEU A 237 -0.84 0.41 29.39
N ALA A 238 -2.01 1.04 29.27
CA ALA A 238 -3.02 1.06 30.31
C ALA A 238 -3.44 -0.37 30.72
N ALA A 239 -3.70 -1.25 29.76
CA ALA A 239 -4.04 -2.65 30.03
C ALA A 239 -2.92 -3.39 30.79
N PHE A 240 -1.64 -3.14 30.45
CA PHE A 240 -0.51 -3.71 31.19
C PHE A 240 -0.38 -3.14 32.60
N PHE A 241 -0.62 -1.84 32.81
CA PHE A 241 -0.59 -1.27 34.16
C PHE A 241 -1.65 -1.89 35.06
N TRP A 242 -2.87 -2.09 34.57
CA TRP A 242 -3.95 -2.73 35.34
C TRP A 242 -3.71 -4.20 35.69
N LEU A 243 -2.82 -4.88 34.95
CA LEU A 243 -2.36 -6.24 35.28
C LEU A 243 -1.27 -6.28 36.37
N ASN A 244 -0.55 -5.17 36.56
CA ASN A 244 0.55 -5.06 37.51
C ASN A 244 0.14 -4.41 38.85
N VAL A 245 -1.09 -3.91 38.95
CA VAL A 245 -1.72 -3.38 40.18
C VAL A 245 -2.32 -4.51 40.99
#